data_AF-A0A7J9M0P0-F1
#
_entry.id   AF-A0A7J9M0P0-F1
#
_cell.length_a   1.000
_cell.length_b   1.000
_cell.length_c   1.000
_cell.angle_alpha   90.00
_cell.angle_beta   90.00
_cell.angle_gamma   90.00
#
_symmetry.space_group_name_H-M   'P 1'
#
loop_
_entity.id
_entity.type
_entity.pdbx_description
1 polymer ?
#
loop_
_entity_poly.entity_id
_entity_poly.type
_entity_poly.pdbx_seq_one_letter_code
_entity_poly.pdbx_strand_id
1 'polypeptide(L)'
;MKALNILIMLALLMALTITNLSATPSDDEPLFFHNDGDEDRSQDEPTSVGFTSRFLAQKPRAPMTCDRYPRVCRAAGSAGPDCCKKRCVNVKTDWFNCGMCGKKCR
;
A
#
# COMPACT_ATOMS: atom_id res chain seq x y z
N MET A 1 -24.26 -28.11 -38.78
CA MET A 1 -22.83 -28.50 -38.81
C MET A 1 -21.92 -27.32 -39.11
N LYS A 2 -22.04 -26.63 -40.26
CA LYS A 2 -21.15 -25.51 -40.62
C LYS A 2 -21.29 -24.28 -39.70
N ALA A 3 -22.52 -23.87 -39.39
CA ALA A 3 -22.78 -22.75 -38.47
C ALA A 3 -22.31 -23.02 -37.03
N LEU A 4 -22.45 -24.26 -36.55
CA LEU A 4 -21.97 -24.66 -35.22
C LEU A 4 -20.44 -24.58 -35.15
N ASN A 5 -19.74 -25.05 -36.18
CA ASN A 5 -18.28 -24.96 -36.25
C ASN A 5 -17.81 -23.51 -36.30
N ILE A 6 -18.52 -22.63 -37.02
CA ILE A 6 -18.21 -21.18 -37.06
C ILE A 6 -18.35 -20.55 -35.67
N LEU A 7 -19.41 -20.88 -34.92
CA LEU A 7 -19.61 -20.37 -33.56
C LEU A 7 -18.52 -20.86 -32.58
N ILE A 8 -18.08 -22.11 -32.71
CA ILE A 8 -16.99 -22.66 -31.88
C ILE A 8 -15.66 -21.95 -32.16
N MET A 9 -15.35 -21.68 -33.45
CA MET A 9 -14.13 -20.95 -33.83
C MET A 9 -14.13 -19.51 -33.30
N LEU A 10 -15.28 -18.82 -33.29
CA LEU A 10 -15.39 -17.46 -32.75
C LEU A 10 -15.18 -17.41 -31.23
N ALA A 11 -15.67 -18.41 -30.49
CA ALA A 11 -15.50 -18.48 -29.04
C ALA A 11 -14.03 -18.70 -28.62
N LEU A 12 -13.26 -19.49 -29.37
CA LEU A 12 -11.83 -19.74 -29.12
C LEU A 12 -10.96 -18.48 -29.33
N LEU A 13 -11.32 -17.62 -30.28
CA LEU A 13 -10.59 -16.38 -30.56
C LEU A 13 -10.72 -15.34 -29.43
N MET A 14 -11.87 -15.31 -28.75
CA MET A 14 -12.11 -14.39 -27.62
C MET A 14 -11.41 -14.82 -26.32
N ALA A 15 -10.98 -16.07 -26.20
CA ALA A 15 -10.23 -16.56 -25.03
C ALA A 15 -8.75 -16.14 -25.03
N LEU A 16 -8.23 -15.66 -26.17
CA LEU A 16 -6.82 -15.29 -26.35
C LEU A 16 -6.52 -13.81 -26.03
N THR A 17 -7.54 -13.02 -25.66
CA THR A 17 -7.37 -11.56 -25.43
C THR A 17 -7.20 -11.15 -23.96
N ILE A 18 -7.12 -12.09 -23.02
CA ILE A 18 -6.77 -11.75 -21.63
C ILE A 18 -5.25 -11.66 -21.49
N THR A 19 -4.67 -10.57 -21.99
CA THR A 19 -3.34 -10.11 -21.57
C THR A 19 -3.52 -8.93 -20.62
N ASN A 20 -3.70 -9.21 -19.33
CA ASN A 20 -3.39 -8.21 -18.30
C ASN A 20 -1.86 -8.16 -18.16
N LEU A 21 -1.24 -7.30 -18.96
CA LEU A 21 0.16 -6.95 -18.82
C LEU A 21 0.28 -5.81 -17.79
N SER A 22 0.75 -6.13 -16.60
CA SER A 22 1.49 -5.18 -15.75
C SER A 22 2.58 -5.95 -15.03
N ALA A 23 3.68 -6.15 -15.74
CA ALA A 23 4.98 -6.49 -15.17
C ALA A 23 5.86 -5.24 -15.26
N THR A 24 6.24 -4.69 -14.11
CA THR A 24 7.46 -3.89 -13.96
C THR A 24 8.32 -4.61 -12.91
N PRO A 25 9.45 -5.23 -13.29
CA PRO A 25 10.47 -5.73 -12.37
C PRO A 25 11.44 -4.60 -11.98
N SER A 26 12.46 -4.92 -11.17
CA SER A 26 13.63 -4.11 -10.76
C SER A 26 13.32 -2.98 -9.77
N ASP A 27 13.90 -2.86 -8.56
CA ASP A 27 15.00 -3.57 -7.90
C ASP A 27 14.79 -3.50 -6.37
N ASP A 28 15.58 -4.31 -5.65
CA ASP A 28 15.89 -4.27 -4.22
C ASP A 28 14.95 -5.00 -3.26
N GLU A 29 15.46 -6.17 -2.84
CA GLU A 29 15.16 -6.83 -1.57
C GLU A 29 14.84 -5.83 -0.45
N PRO A 30 13.79 -6.05 0.37
CA PRO A 30 13.77 -5.42 1.67
C PRO A 30 14.89 -6.08 2.49
N LEU A 31 16.08 -5.50 2.45
CA LEU A 31 17.10 -5.71 3.48
C LEU A 31 16.40 -5.44 4.81
N PHE A 32 16.13 -6.52 5.55
CA PHE A 32 15.67 -6.48 6.92
C PHE A 32 16.78 -5.82 7.75
N PHE A 33 16.78 -4.49 7.78
CA PHE A 33 17.67 -3.74 8.64
C PHE A 33 17.17 -3.91 10.08
N HIS A 34 17.76 -4.88 10.77
CA HIS A 34 17.86 -4.83 12.22
C HIS A 34 18.59 -3.54 12.57
N ASN A 35 17.94 -2.66 13.31
CA ASN A 35 18.64 -1.64 14.08
C ASN A 35 18.51 -2.05 15.54
N ASP A 36 19.60 -2.62 16.04
CA ASP A 36 19.91 -2.71 17.45
C ASP A 36 20.14 -1.30 18.02
N GLY A 37 19.64 -1.05 19.22
CA GLY A 37 20.07 0.08 20.06
C GLY A 37 18.95 1.02 20.52
N ASP A 38 18.21 0.60 21.55
CA ASP A 38 18.20 1.29 22.84
C ASP A 38 17.55 0.39 23.89
N GLU A 39 18.26 0.16 24.99
CA GLU A 39 18.02 -0.84 26.04
C GLU A 39 16.89 -0.41 27.02
N ASP A 40 15.88 -1.26 27.24
CA ASP A 40 15.43 -1.65 28.60
C ASP A 40 14.49 -2.89 28.59
N ARG A 41 14.97 -3.97 29.21
CA ARG A 41 14.29 -5.08 29.93
C ARG A 41 13.21 -6.00 29.29
N SER A 42 13.66 -7.27 29.14
CA SER A 42 13.06 -8.55 29.63
C SER A 42 12.52 -9.56 28.60
N GLN A 43 13.37 -10.56 28.31
CA GLN A 43 13.15 -12.02 28.29
C GLN A 43 12.03 -12.63 27.42
N ASP A 44 12.42 -13.26 26.31
CA ASP A 44 12.29 -14.72 26.03
C ASP A 44 12.17 -15.01 24.51
N GLU A 45 13.23 -15.61 23.94
CA GLU A 45 13.17 -16.35 22.66
C GLU A 45 12.50 -17.71 22.90
N PRO A 46 11.73 -18.24 21.93
CA PRO A 46 12.36 -19.27 21.13
C PRO A 46 12.06 -19.16 19.64
N THR A 47 13.15 -19.27 18.88
CA THR A 47 13.26 -19.80 17.52
C THR A 47 12.30 -20.97 17.29
N SER A 48 11.33 -20.75 16.40
CA SER A 48 10.65 -21.82 15.67
C SER A 48 10.34 -21.29 14.28
N VAL A 49 11.14 -21.70 13.29
CA VAL A 49 10.85 -21.55 11.87
C VAL A 49 9.72 -22.53 11.54
N GLY A 50 8.50 -22.14 11.90
CA GLY A 50 7.27 -22.82 11.52
C GLY A 50 6.59 -22.01 10.43
N PHE A 51 6.78 -22.43 9.17
CA PHE A 51 6.01 -21.88 8.04
C PHE A 51 4.59 -22.47 8.05
N THR A 52 3.85 -22.23 9.14
CA THR A 52 2.40 -22.45 9.14
C THR A 52 1.80 -21.30 8.36
N SER A 53 1.26 -21.58 7.17
CA SER A 53 0.56 -20.61 6.34
C SER A 53 -0.60 -19.99 7.12
N ARG A 54 -0.37 -18.79 7.68
CA ARG A 54 -1.36 -18.05 8.51
C ARG A 54 -2.36 -17.31 7.63
N PHE A 55 -2.82 -17.95 6.56
CA PHE A 55 -3.59 -17.31 5.50
C PHE A 55 -4.97 -16.81 5.98
N LEU A 56 -5.46 -17.30 7.13
CA LEU A 56 -6.78 -16.97 7.68
C LEU A 56 -6.75 -16.14 8.98
N ALA A 57 -5.57 -15.78 9.48
CA ALA A 57 -5.41 -15.02 10.73
C ALA A 57 -4.72 -13.65 10.53
N GLN A 58 -4.81 -13.07 9.33
CA GLN A 58 -4.42 -11.68 9.15
C GLN A 58 -5.48 -10.79 9.80
N LYS A 59 -5.27 -10.47 11.08
CA LYS A 59 -5.98 -9.39 11.75
C LYS A 59 -5.88 -8.16 10.84
N PRO A 60 -7.00 -7.51 10.47
CA PRO A 60 -6.96 -6.35 9.60
C PRO A 60 -6.02 -5.33 10.23
N ARG A 61 -4.90 -5.06 9.55
CA ARG A 61 -3.94 -4.06 10.02
C ARG A 61 -4.67 -2.74 10.07
N ALA A 62 -4.56 -2.05 11.21
CA ALA A 62 -5.14 -0.72 11.33
C ALA A 62 -4.60 0.15 10.18
N PRO A 63 -5.44 1.00 9.56
CA PRO A 63 -5.01 1.83 8.45
C PRO A 63 -3.84 2.72 8.89
N MET A 64 -2.81 2.82 8.05
CA MET A 64 -1.62 3.63 8.29
C MET A 64 -1.94 5.10 7.99
N THR A 65 -2.61 5.76 8.93
CA THR A 65 -3.01 7.15 8.81
C THR A 65 -1.99 8.11 9.43
N CYS A 66 -1.93 9.34 8.91
CA CYS A 66 -0.90 10.31 9.31
C CYS A 66 -1.03 10.81 10.76
N ASP A 67 -2.19 10.65 11.39
CA ASP A 67 -2.42 10.95 12.81
C ASP A 67 -1.60 10.01 13.70
N ARG A 68 -1.36 8.78 13.25
CA ARG A 68 -0.52 7.81 13.94
C ARG A 68 0.91 7.73 13.38
N TYR A 69 1.08 8.00 12.10
CA TYR A 69 2.37 7.93 11.41
C TYR A 69 2.68 9.23 10.64
N PRO A 70 3.07 10.33 11.31
CA PRO A 70 3.24 11.64 10.66
C PRO A 70 4.27 11.65 9.52
N ARG A 71 5.24 10.73 9.54
CA ARG A 71 6.27 10.61 8.51
C ARG A 71 5.72 10.30 7.11
N VAL A 72 4.53 9.69 7.00
CA VAL A 72 3.92 9.37 5.70
C VAL A 72 3.62 10.62 4.86
N CYS A 73 3.36 11.76 5.50
CA CYS A 73 3.13 13.03 4.81
C CYS A 73 4.43 13.71 4.35
N ARG A 74 5.60 13.26 4.79
CA ARG A 74 6.90 13.77 4.29
C ARG A 74 7.48 12.91 3.18
N ALA A 75 6.86 11.76 2.88
CA ALA A 75 7.26 10.92 1.77
C ALA A 75 7.09 11.68 0.45
N ALA A 76 7.99 11.41 -0.50
CA ALA A 76 7.89 11.95 -1.85
C ALA A 76 6.56 11.53 -2.49
N GLY A 77 5.90 12.46 -3.19
CA GLY A 77 4.60 12.23 -3.82
C GLY A 77 3.38 12.32 -2.89
N SER A 78 3.57 12.60 -1.60
CA SER A 78 2.46 12.95 -0.71
C SER A 78 1.85 14.32 -1.10
N ALA A 79 0.58 14.52 -0.76
CA ALA A 79 -0.14 15.77 -1.05
C ALA A 79 0.37 16.99 -0.24
N GLY A 80 1.24 16.77 0.73
CA GLY A 80 1.86 17.81 1.53
C GLY A 80 2.31 17.29 2.89
N PRO A 81 3.13 18.07 3.59
CA PRO A 81 3.78 17.66 4.83
C PRO A 81 2.86 17.62 6.05
N ASP A 82 1.67 18.21 5.96
CA ASP A 82 0.79 18.46 7.09
C ASP A 82 -0.28 17.37 7.20
N CYS A 83 -0.57 16.90 8.41
CA CYS A 83 -1.65 15.96 8.64
C CYS A 83 -2.93 16.69 9.06
N CYS A 84 -4.00 16.55 8.28
CA CYS A 84 -5.32 17.12 8.54
C CYS A 84 -6.38 16.02 8.40
N LYS A 85 -7.15 15.74 9.46
CA LYS A 85 -8.22 14.71 9.46
C LYS A 85 -7.76 13.37 8.87
N LYS A 86 -6.58 12.88 9.29
CA LYS A 86 -5.96 11.63 8.83
C LYS A 86 -5.51 11.62 7.36
N ARG A 87 -5.51 12.77 6.69
CA ARG A 87 -5.03 12.97 5.31
C ARG A 87 -3.82 13.91 5.31
N CYS A 88 -2.90 13.66 4.39
CA CYS A 88 -1.81 14.59 4.13
C CYS A 88 -2.33 15.75 3.27
N VAL A 89 -1.99 16.98 3.65
CA VAL A 89 -2.34 18.23 2.97
C VAL A 89 -1.15 19.16 3.02
N ASN A 90 -1.19 20.23 2.22
CA ASN A 90 -0.19 21.29 2.29
C ASN A 90 -0.87 22.59 2.72
N VAL A 91 -0.63 23.03 3.96
CA VAL A 91 -1.30 24.23 4.49
C VAL A 91 -0.88 25.53 3.79
N LYS A 92 0.20 25.50 2.99
CA LYS A 92 0.67 26.68 2.25
C LYS A 92 -0.02 26.83 0.90
N THR A 93 -0.50 25.74 0.31
CA THR A 93 -1.00 25.73 -1.07
C THR A 93 -2.45 25.29 -1.20
N ASP A 94 -2.98 24.55 -0.22
CA ASP A 94 -4.34 24.04 -0.26
C ASP A 94 -5.36 25.13 0.14
N TRP A 95 -6.29 25.42 -0.79
CA TRP A 95 -7.33 26.44 -0.65
C TRP A 95 -8.24 26.24 0.57
N PHE A 96 -8.39 24.99 1.01
CA PHE A 96 -9.23 24.62 2.15
C PHE A 96 -8.47 24.46 3.46
N ASN A 97 -7.14 24.64 3.45
CA ASN A 97 -6.26 24.44 4.60
C ASN A 97 -5.22 25.56 4.77
N CYS A 98 -5.56 26.81 4.41
CA CYS A 98 -4.66 27.97 4.45
C CYS A 98 -4.08 28.25 5.85
N GLY A 99 -2.82 27.88 6.07
CA GLY A 99 -2.06 28.04 7.31
C GLY A 99 -2.50 27.13 8.46
N MET A 100 -3.70 26.56 8.41
CA MET A 100 -4.26 25.66 9.42
C MET A 100 -5.25 24.69 8.78
N CYS A 101 -5.32 23.46 9.32
CA CYS A 101 -6.26 22.43 8.90
C CYS A 101 -7.73 22.93 8.97
N GLY A 102 -8.45 22.80 7.87
CA GLY A 102 -9.86 23.18 7.71
C GLY A 102 -10.12 24.68 7.55
N LYS A 103 -9.09 25.52 7.48
CA LYS A 103 -9.23 26.96 7.28
C LYS A 103 -9.25 27.30 5.79
N LYS A 104 -10.37 27.80 5.29
CA LYS A 104 -10.46 28.32 3.92
C LYS A 104 -9.64 29.60 3.76
N CYS A 105 -8.95 29.74 2.63
CA CYS A 105 -8.26 30.97 2.26
C CYS A 105 -9.25 32.14 2.05
N ARG A 106 -8.73 33.37 2.16
CA ARG A 106 -9.48 34.61 1.91
C ARG A 106 -9.26 35.09 0.49
#